data_AF-A0A2V2GEC5-F1
#
_entry.id   AF-A0A2V2GEC5-F1
#
_cell.length_a   1.000
_cell.length_b   1.000
_cell.length_c   1.000
_cell.angle_alpha   90.00
_cell.angle_beta   90.00
_cell.angle_gamma   90.00
#
_symmetry.space_group_name_H-M   'P 1'
#
loop_
_entity.id
_entity.type
_entity.pdbx_description
1 polymer ?
#
loop_
_entity_poly.entity_id
_entity_poly.type
_entity_poly.pdbx_seq_one_letter_code
_entity_poly.pdbx_strand_id
1 'polypeptide(L)' 'MSQRALAEKLQLAGIDVDKNAVQRMESGRRFVTDVELKALSKIFCVSADFLIGDEIKPPKT' A
#
# COMPACT_ATOMS: atom_id res chain seq x y z
N MET A 1 4.48 -11.01 3.13
CA MET A 1 4.99 -9.94 4.04
C MET A 1 4.03 -9.82 5.20
N SER A 2 4.49 -9.58 6.43
CA SER A 2 3.59 -9.33 7.57
C SER A 2 3.12 -7.87 7.60
N GLN A 3 2.01 -7.56 8.29
CA GLN A 3 1.52 -6.19 8.46
C GLN A 3 2.55 -5.26 9.11
N ARG A 4 3.34 -5.78 10.07
CA ARG A 4 4.44 -5.04 10.70
C ARG A 4 5.54 -4.71 9.69
N ALA A 5 5.94 -5.69 8.88
CA ALA A 5 6.97 -5.48 7.86
C ALA A 5 6.50 -4.48 6.78
N LEU A 6 5.21 -4.46 6.45
CA LEU A 6 4.66 -3.45 5.54
C LEU A 6 4.70 -2.05 6.16
N ALA A 7 4.30 -1.92 7.43
CA ALA A 7 4.38 -0.65 8.16
C ALA A 7 5.83 -0.13 8.22
N GLU A 8 6.81 -0.99 8.50
CA GLU A 8 8.23 -0.64 8.51
C GLU A 8 8.70 -0.15 7.12
N LYS A 9 8.29 -0.82 6.04
CA LYS A 9 8.61 -0.36 4.67
C LYS A 9 7.97 0.98 4.33
N LEU A 10 6.74 1.21 4.77
CA LEU A 10 6.04 2.48 4.56
C LEU A 10 6.74 3.61 5.33
N GLN A 11 7.16 3.36 6.57
CA GLN A 11 7.96 4.32 7.35
C GLN A 11 9.29 4.65 6.67
N LEU A 12 9.99 3.66 6.12
CA LEU A 12 11.21 3.88 5.32
C LEU A 12 10.94 4.68 4.04
N ALA A 13 9.72 4.64 3.50
CA ALA A 13 9.27 5.45 2.38
C ALA A 13 8.76 6.85 2.79
N GLY A 14 8.87 7.22 4.06
CA GLY A 14 8.41 8.50 4.60
C GLY A 14 6.92 8.55 4.94
N ILE A 15 6.24 7.41 5.00
CA ILE A 15 4.83 7.28 5.36
C ILE A 15 4.72 6.82 6.81
N ASP A 16 4.29 7.71 7.70
CA ASP A 16 4.13 7.37 9.12
C ASP A 16 2.84 6.58 9.36
N VAL A 17 2.97 5.25 9.35
CA VAL A 17 1.88 4.31 9.62
C VAL A 17 2.34 3.19 10.54
N ASP A 18 1.43 2.74 11.41
CA ASP A 18 1.65 1.59 12.27
C ASP A 18 1.00 0.31 11.71
N LYS A 19 1.22 -0.83 12.39
CA LYS A 19 0.60 -2.10 11.99
C LYS A 19 -0.93 -2.03 11.94
N ASN A 20 -1.55 -1.21 12.78
CA ASN A 20 -3.01 -1.14 12.91
C ASN A 20 -3.62 -0.33 11.76
N ALA A 21 -2.91 0.70 11.28
CA ALA A 21 -3.26 1.44 10.08
C ALA A 21 -3.26 0.49 8.87
N VAL A 22 -2.19 -0.31 8.69
CA VAL A 22 -2.13 -1.35 7.66
C VAL A 22 -3.30 -2.33 7.78
N GLN A 23 -3.58 -2.85 8.98
CA GLN A 23 -4.71 -3.74 9.21
C GLN A 23 -6.06 -3.11 8.83
N ARG A 24 -6.26 -1.81 9.10
CA ARG A 24 -7.49 -1.09 8.72
C ARG A 24 -7.58 -0.86 7.21
N MET A 25 -6.46 -0.61 6.52
CA MET A 25 -6.41 -0.52 5.05
C MET A 25 -6.85 -1.85 4.43
N GLU A 26 -6.27 -2.97 4.88
CA GLU A 26 -6.60 -4.31 4.36
C GLU A 26 -8.04 -4.74 4.66
N SER A 27 -8.58 -4.33 5.81
CA SER A 27 -9.97 -4.64 6.19
C SER A 27 -11.01 -3.64 5.67
N GLY A 28 -10.60 -2.65 4.87
CA GLY A 28 -11.52 -1.64 4.33
C GLY A 28 -12.11 -0.70 5.39
N ARG A 29 -11.50 -0.63 6.58
CA ARG A 29 -11.95 0.22 7.71
C ARG A 29 -11.28 1.59 7.73
N ARG A 30 -10.52 1.93 6.70
CA ARG A 30 -9.86 3.22 6.50
C ARG A 30 -9.58 3.44 5.02
N PHE A 31 -9.74 4.68 4.57
CA PHE A 31 -9.30 5.12 3.25
C PHE A 31 -7.78 5.24 3.18
N VAL A 32 -7.21 4.87 2.02
CA VAL A 32 -5.79 5.06 1.70
C VAL A 32 -5.66 6.41 0.98
N THR A 33 -4.80 7.29 1.49
CA THR A 33 -4.52 8.59 0.85
C THR A 33 -3.64 8.42 -0.40
N ASP A 34 -3.64 9.42 -1.30
CA ASP A 34 -2.84 9.36 -2.53
C ASP A 34 -1.34 9.17 -2.28
N VAL A 35 -0.82 9.75 -1.18
CA VAL A 35 0.59 9.62 -0.81
C VAL A 35 0.93 8.22 -0.30
N GLU A 36 0.03 7.60 0.48
CA GLU A 36 0.14 6.20 0.90
C GLU A 36 0.01 5.27 -0.31
N LEU A 37 -0.96 5.53 -1.21
CA LEU A 37 -1.18 4.76 -2.43
C LEU A 37 0.06 4.76 -3.34
N LYS A 38 0.68 5.93 -3.53
CA LYS A 38 1.93 6.07 -4.29
C LYS A 38 3.11 5.35 -3.64
N ALA A 39 3.16 5.25 -2.32
CA ALA A 39 4.20 4.49 -1.63
C ALA A 39 3.96 2.98 -1.78
N LEU A 40 2.71 2.52 -1.63
CA LEU A 40 2.32 1.12 -1.82
C LEU A 40 2.63 0.65 -3.25
N SER A 41 2.32 1.47 -4.27
CA SER A 41 2.61 1.13 -5.67
C SER A 41 4.09 0.88 -5.90
N LYS A 42 4.97 1.71 -5.32
CA LYS A 42 6.43 1.51 -5.34
C LYS A 42 6.88 0.28 -4.56
N ILE A 43 6.34 0.05 -3.37
CA ILE A 43 6.72 -1.08 -2.50
C ILE A 43 6.35 -2.43 -3.13
N PHE A 44 5.21 -2.49 -3.80
CA PHE A 44 4.71 -3.70 -4.47
C PHE A 44 5.12 -3.80 -5.94
N CYS A 45 5.80 -2.79 -6.47
CA CYS A 45 6.21 -2.71 -7.88
C CYS A 45 5.01 -2.87 -8.84
N VAL A 46 3.90 -2.20 -8.54
CA VAL A 46 2.67 -2.18 -9.37
C VAL A 46 2.25 -0.74 -9.67
N SER A 47 1.36 -0.55 -10.63
CA SER A 47 0.73 0.76 -10.88
C SER A 47 -0.24 1.12 -9.75
N ALA A 48 -0.53 2.41 -9.59
CA ALA A 48 -1.60 2.86 -8.70
C ALA A 48 -2.97 2.38 -9.23
N ASP A 49 -3.15 2.35 -10.54
CA ASP A 49 -4.36 1.87 -11.23
C ASP A 49 -4.69 0.40 -10.87
N PHE A 50 -3.67 -0.45 -10.78
CA PHE A 50 -3.84 -1.84 -10.31
C PHE A 50 -4.31 -1.91 -8.85
N LEU A 51 -3.83 -1.02 -7.98
CA LEU A 51 -4.22 -0.99 -6.57
C LEU A 51 -5.66 -0.49 -6.35
N ILE A 52 -6.16 0.38 -7.22
CA ILE A 52 -7.55 0.90 -7.16
C ILE A 52 -8.55 0.05 -7.96
N GLY A 53 -8.07 -0.94 -8.73
CA GLY A 53 -8.91 -1.89 -9.46
C GLY A 53 -9.23 -1.51 -10.91
N ASP A 54 -8.60 -0.47 -11.44
CA ASP A 54 -8.79 -0.01 -12.82
C ASP A 54 -8.03 -0.89 -13.84
N GLU A 55 -7.01 -1.64 -13.38
CA GLU A 55 -6.29 -2.63 -14.19
C GLU A 55 -6.50 -4.08 -13.72
N ILE A 56 -6.87 -4.97 -14.64
CA ILE A 56 -7.23 -6.37 -14.35
C ILE A 56 -5.98 -7.29 -14.31
N LYS A 57 -4.79 -6.79 -14.68
CA LYS A 57 -3.54 -7.58 -14.69
C LYS A 57 -2.41 -6.82 -14.00
N PRO A 58 -1.64 -7.49 -13.11
CA PRO A 58 -0.44 -6.87 -12.57
C PRO A 58 0.53 -6.56 -13.72
N PRO A 59 1.24 -5.42 -13.68
CA PRO A 59 2.20 -5.06 -14.71
C PRO A 59 3.23 -6.20 -14.88
N LYS A 60 3.50 -6.57 -16.13
CA LYS A 60 4.53 -7.57 -16.45
C LYS A 60 5.88 -6.99 -16.03
N THR A 61 6.55 -7.67 -15.13
CA THR A 61 7.92 -7.39 -14.68
C THR A 61 8.91 -7.39 -15.82
#